data_AF-A0A177WV38-F1
#
_entry.id   AF-A0A177WV38-F1
#
_cell.length_a   1.000
_cell.length_b   1.000
_cell.length_c   1.000
_cell.angle_alpha   90.00
_cell.angle_beta   90.00
_cell.angle_gamma   90.00
#
_symmetry.space_group_name_H-M   'P 1'
#
loop_
_entity.id
_entity.type
_entity.pdbx_description
1 polymer ?
#
loop_
_entity_poly.entity_id
_entity_poly.type
_entity_poly.pdbx_seq_one_letter_code
_entity_poly.pdbx_strand_id
1 'polypeptide(L)'
;MDVRATTCPVCSRVVPINRGADPNVAVNDHINAGCPDPGTSTSEKAYTNPCSMQGCSKKELVPILCQKCLKPFCIRHRLEADHKCSIAGSTPPAQKNGQSSAKTKMVSAAARQNTRGEQAAQLDKDRRDRAYRATQV
;
A
#
# COMPACT_ATOMS: atom_id res chain seq x y z
N MET A 1 11.01 40.65 -22.47
CA MET A 1 10.40 39.30 -22.51
C MET A 1 10.04 38.89 -21.08
N ASP A 2 8.79 39.06 -20.67
CA ASP A 2 8.23 38.53 -19.42
C ASP A 2 8.09 37.00 -19.49
N VAL A 3 8.93 36.32 -18.71
CA VAL A 3 8.79 34.91 -18.33
C VAL A 3 8.06 34.91 -17.00
N ARG A 4 6.96 34.18 -16.91
CA ARG A 4 6.26 34.01 -15.64
C ARG A 4 6.83 32.80 -14.93
N ALA A 5 6.84 32.82 -13.62
CA ALA A 5 7.38 31.72 -12.84
C ALA A 5 6.51 31.49 -11.61
N THR A 6 6.28 30.22 -11.28
CA THR A 6 5.55 29.83 -10.07
C THR A 6 6.35 28.83 -9.28
N THR A 7 6.22 28.87 -7.96
CA THR A 7 6.93 27.94 -7.07
C THR A 7 6.28 26.56 -7.12
N CYS A 8 7.09 25.52 -7.34
CA CYS A 8 6.66 24.14 -7.23
C CYS A 8 6.35 23.81 -5.75
N PRO A 9 5.19 23.23 -5.41
CA PRO A 9 4.85 22.89 -4.04
C PRO A 9 5.60 21.65 -3.51
N VAL A 10 6.19 20.83 -4.39
CA VAL A 10 6.92 19.60 -4.02
C VAL A 10 8.38 19.93 -3.69
N CYS A 11 9.05 20.68 -4.57
CA CYS A 11 10.47 20.97 -4.41
C CYS A 11 10.83 22.43 -4.11
N SER A 12 9.85 23.30 -3.88
CA SER A 12 10.01 24.71 -3.53
C SER A 12 10.88 25.53 -4.51
N ARG A 13 11.17 24.96 -5.68
CA ARG A 13 11.92 25.61 -6.76
C ARG A 13 10.98 26.34 -7.69
N VAL A 14 11.49 27.43 -8.26
CA VAL A 14 10.76 28.24 -9.22
C VAL A 14 10.73 27.50 -10.55
N VAL A 15 9.53 27.20 -11.04
CA VAL A 15 9.29 26.57 -12.34
C VAL A 15 9.07 27.67 -13.39
N PRO A 16 9.89 27.72 -14.46
CA PRO A 16 9.71 28.69 -15.53
C PRO A 16 8.50 28.32 -16.40
N ILE A 17 7.63 29.29 -16.69
CA ILE A 17 6.41 29.09 -17.47
C ILE A 17 6.52 29.89 -18.77
N ASN A 18 6.42 29.17 -19.90
CA ASN A 18 6.36 29.77 -21.22
C ASN A 18 5.05 30.53 -21.43
N ARG A 19 5.07 31.57 -22.27
CA ARG A 19 3.86 32.37 -22.57
C ARG A 19 2.75 31.48 -23.14
N GLY A 20 1.57 31.56 -22.54
CA GLY A 20 0.40 30.78 -22.95
C GLY A 20 0.30 29.39 -22.32
N ALA A 21 1.32 28.92 -21.60
CA ALA A 21 1.23 27.71 -20.80
C ALA A 21 0.55 28.02 -19.44
N ASP A 22 -0.30 27.10 -18.99
CA ASP A 22 -0.92 27.19 -17.69
C ASP A 22 0.10 26.83 -16.58
N PRO A 23 0.15 27.57 -15.46
CA PRO A 23 1.05 27.27 -14.36
C PRO A 23 0.92 25.86 -13.79
N ASN A 24 -0.29 25.31 -13.74
CA ASN A 24 -0.50 23.96 -13.21
C ASN A 24 0.09 22.91 -14.14
N VAL A 25 -0.04 23.10 -15.46
CA VAL A 25 0.56 22.20 -16.46
C VAL A 25 2.08 22.26 -16.39
N ALA A 26 2.67 23.45 -16.33
CA ALA A 26 4.12 23.61 -16.25
C ALA A 26 4.70 23.00 -14.96
N VAL A 27 4.04 23.18 -13.82
CA VAL A 27 4.44 22.55 -12.55
C VAL A 27 4.24 21.03 -12.60
N ASN A 28 3.17 20.54 -13.23
CA ASN A 28 2.92 19.11 -13.40
C ASN A 28 3.97 18.44 -14.31
N ASP A 29 4.32 19.07 -15.43
CA ASP A 29 5.39 18.61 -16.32
C ASP A 29 6.74 18.60 -15.61
N HIS A 30 7.03 19.63 -14.82
CA HIS A 30 8.21 19.67 -13.97
C HIS A 30 8.25 18.52 -12.94
N ILE A 31 7.11 18.22 -12.29
CA ILE A 31 7.01 17.08 -11.35
C ILE A 31 7.28 15.76 -12.08
N ASN A 32 6.64 15.55 -13.24
CA ASN A 32 6.79 14.33 -14.05
C ASN A 32 8.19 14.18 -14.66
N ALA A 33 8.89 15.28 -14.95
CA ALA A 33 10.26 15.28 -15.45
C ALA A 33 11.31 14.96 -14.36
N GLY A 34 10.89 14.71 -13.13
CA GLY A 34 11.77 14.42 -12.00
C GLY A 34 12.10 15.65 -11.18
N CYS A 35 11.08 16.31 -10.61
CA CYS A 35 11.25 17.32 -9.57
C CYS A 35 12.09 16.71 -8.43
N PRO A 36 13.31 17.21 -8.19
CA PRO A 36 14.15 16.61 -7.17
C PRO A 36 13.64 17.11 -5.83
N ASP A 37 13.04 16.19 -5.09
CA ASP A 37 12.57 16.43 -3.73
C ASP A 37 13.71 17.06 -2.90
N PRO A 38 13.46 18.20 -2.21
CA PRO A 38 14.39 18.82 -1.27
C PRO A 38 14.41 17.98 0.01
N GLY A 39 14.87 16.73 -0.12
CA GLY A 39 14.85 15.72 0.93
C GLY A 39 15.36 14.34 0.52
N THR A 40 15.66 14.08 -0.76
CA THR A 40 15.96 12.70 -1.23
C THR A 40 17.33 12.55 -1.89
N SER A 41 18.12 13.63 -2.02
CA SER A 41 19.46 13.59 -2.60
C SER A 41 20.58 13.32 -1.59
N THR A 42 20.38 12.40 -0.65
CA THR A 42 21.49 11.65 -0.05
C THR A 42 21.14 10.17 0.00
N SER A 43 21.99 9.38 -0.62
CA SER A 43 22.09 7.93 -0.53
C SER A 43 22.40 7.50 0.92
N GLU A 44 21.45 7.63 1.84
CA GLU A 44 21.53 6.99 3.14
C GLU A 44 20.36 6.02 3.28
N LYS A 45 20.64 4.79 2.83
CA LYS A 45 19.93 3.54 3.15
C LYS A 45 18.48 3.76 3.55
N ALA A 46 17.61 3.95 2.56
CA ALA A 46 16.17 4.18 2.75
C ALA A 46 15.50 3.20 3.74
N TYR A 47 16.06 2.00 3.88
CA TYR A 47 15.63 0.98 4.84
C TYR A 47 16.49 0.96 6.12
N THR A 48 16.22 1.88 7.04
CA THR A 48 16.93 1.97 8.33
C THR A 48 16.31 1.15 9.45
N ASN A 49 15.06 0.70 9.32
CA ASN A 49 14.27 0.16 10.44
C ASN A 49 14.19 -1.37 10.41
N PRO A 50 15.08 -2.11 11.09
CA PRO A 50 15.03 -3.58 11.14
C PRO A 50 13.86 -4.07 12.00
N CYS A 51 13.30 -5.21 11.60
CA CYS A 51 12.32 -5.91 12.41
C CYS A 51 12.98 -6.58 13.63
N SER A 52 12.42 -6.38 14.82
CA SER A 52 12.90 -6.97 16.07
C SER A 52 12.41 -8.41 16.33
N MET A 53 11.69 -9.02 15.38
CA MET A 53 11.15 -10.38 15.50
C MET A 53 12.23 -11.42 15.16
N GLN A 54 12.38 -12.44 16.01
CA GLN A 54 13.39 -13.50 15.84
C GLN A 54 13.18 -14.28 14.55
N GLY A 55 14.16 -14.22 13.63
CA GLY A 55 14.07 -14.85 12.31
C GLY A 55 13.48 -13.97 11.20
N CYS A 56 13.30 -12.66 11.45
CA CYS A 56 12.90 -11.71 10.42
C CYS A 56 13.99 -10.68 10.11
N SER A 57 14.60 -10.76 8.92
CA SER A 57 15.65 -9.84 8.48
C SER A 57 15.13 -8.65 7.65
N LYS A 58 13.81 -8.44 7.61
CA LYS A 58 13.20 -7.33 6.85
C LYS A 58 13.48 -5.99 7.50
N LYS A 59 13.63 -4.98 6.65
CA LYS A 59 13.80 -3.59 7.03
C LYS A 59 12.68 -2.78 6.38
N GLU A 60 12.18 -1.79 7.07
CA GLU A 60 11.13 -0.88 6.56
C GLU A 60 11.70 0.53 6.35
N LEU A 61 11.07 1.26 5.43
CA LEU A 61 11.41 2.66 5.14
C LEU A 61 11.07 3.59 6.32
N VAL A 62 9.95 3.29 6.99
CA VAL A 62 9.42 4.06 8.12
C VAL A 62 9.44 3.18 9.36
N PRO A 63 9.79 3.70 10.55
CA PRO A 63 9.70 2.95 11.78
C PRO A 63 8.25 2.61 12.12
N ILE A 64 7.95 1.31 12.24
CA ILE A 64 6.66 0.83 12.74
C ILE A 64 6.87 0.30 14.15
N LEU A 65 6.53 1.12 15.16
CA LEU A 65 6.69 0.78 16.57
C LEU A 65 5.44 0.08 17.12
N CYS A 66 5.65 -1.03 17.83
CA CYS A 66 4.57 -1.64 18.60
C CYS A 66 4.14 -0.71 19.75
N GLN A 67 2.83 -0.48 19.91
CA GLN A 67 2.29 0.42 20.94
C GLN A 67 2.51 -0.08 22.38
N LYS A 68 2.78 -1.39 22.54
CA LYS A 68 3.10 -1.98 23.85
C LYS A 68 4.61 -1.96 24.05
N CYS A 69 5.36 -2.81 23.33
CA CYS A 69 6.77 -3.01 23.61
C CYS A 69 7.71 -1.95 22.98
N LEU A 70 7.19 -0.99 22.21
CA LEU A 70 7.92 0.12 21.59
C LEU A 70 9.12 -0.31 20.71
N LYS A 71 9.16 -1.57 20.30
CA LYS A 71 10.17 -2.13 19.40
C LYS A 71 9.74 -1.95 17.94
N PRO A 72 10.69 -1.74 17.00
CA PRO A 72 10.39 -1.64 15.58
C PRO A 72 10.14 -3.02 14.95
N PHE A 73 9.11 -3.09 14.10
CA PHE A 73 8.74 -4.30 13.35
C PHE A 73 8.46 -4.00 11.87
N CYS A 74 8.43 -5.04 11.04
CA CYS A 74 8.03 -4.90 9.63
C CYS A 74 6.50 -4.88 9.47
N ILE A 75 5.99 -4.54 8.28
CA ILE A 75 4.53 -4.49 8.01
C ILE A 75 3.86 -5.84 8.36
N ARG A 76 4.58 -6.96 8.19
CA ARG A 76 4.12 -8.31 8.53
C ARG A 76 4.13 -8.65 10.02
N HIS A 77 4.94 -7.97 10.83
CA HIS A 77 5.05 -8.27 12.27
C HIS A 77 4.64 -7.08 13.15
N ARG A 78 3.93 -6.09 12.60
CA ARG A 78 3.50 -4.89 13.33
C ARG A 78 2.50 -5.18 14.46
N LEU A 79 1.75 -6.28 14.36
CA LEU A 79 0.74 -6.67 15.34
C LEU A 79 1.37 -7.45 16.50
N GLU A 80 0.80 -7.30 17.68
CA GLU A 80 1.27 -7.94 18.93
C GLU A 80 1.33 -9.48 18.82
N ALA A 81 0.37 -10.08 18.12
CA ALA A 81 0.30 -11.52 17.88
C ALA A 81 1.41 -12.06 16.97
N ASP A 82 1.94 -11.23 16.06
CA ASP A 82 2.91 -11.64 15.05
C ASP A 82 4.37 -11.54 15.53
N HIS A 83 4.65 -10.83 16.63
CA HIS A 83 6.02 -10.65 17.14
C HIS A 83 6.26 -11.09 18.58
N LYS A 84 5.34 -11.84 19.19
CA LYS A 84 5.44 -12.30 20.58
C LYS A 84 5.81 -11.14 21.51
N CYS A 85 4.93 -10.14 21.59
CA CYS A 85 5.16 -8.89 22.32
C CYS A 85 5.70 -9.13 23.75
N SER A 86 6.77 -8.43 24.14
CA SER A 86 7.46 -8.69 25.41
C SER A 86 6.88 -7.95 26.63
N ILE A 87 5.81 -7.17 26.48
CA ILE A 87 5.12 -6.61 27.64
C ILE A 87 4.23 -7.70 28.24
N ALA A 88 4.50 -8.02 29.50
CA ALA A 88 3.83 -9.02 30.32
C ALA A 88 2.35 -8.69 30.56
N GLY A 89 1.54 -8.82 29.51
CA GLY A 89 0.08 -8.70 29.54
C GLY A 89 -0.63 -9.60 28.54
N SER A 90 0.09 -10.15 27.55
CA SER A 90 -0.40 -11.20 26.67
C SER A 90 0.15 -12.54 27.13
N THR A 91 -0.47 -13.12 28.16
CA THR A 91 -0.44 -14.57 28.35
C THR A 91 -1.00 -15.21 27.07
N PRO A 92 -0.26 -16.07 26.36
CA PRO A 92 -0.91 -16.98 25.44
C PRO A 92 -1.88 -17.82 26.29
N PRO A 93 -3.14 -18.06 25.86
CA PRO A 93 -3.97 -19.04 26.55
C PRO A 93 -3.20 -20.36 26.55
N ALA A 94 -2.84 -20.82 27.75
CA ALA A 94 -2.24 -22.11 27.96
C ALA A 94 -3.16 -23.16 27.34
N GLN A 95 -2.82 -23.65 26.15
CA GLN A 95 -3.47 -24.80 25.55
C GLN A 95 -3.09 -26.02 26.37
N LYS A 96 -3.95 -26.33 27.33
CA LYS A 96 -3.95 -27.60 28.05
C LYS A 96 -4.41 -28.65 27.04
N ASN A 97 -3.53 -29.58 26.71
CA ASN A 97 -3.82 -30.73 25.87
C ASN A 97 -4.78 -31.68 26.63
N GLY A 98 -5.94 -31.95 26.05
CA GLY A 98 -6.91 -32.92 26.57
C GLY A 98 -7.63 -33.58 25.40
N GLN A 99 -7.27 -34.84 25.13
CA GLN A 99 -7.83 -35.70 24.08
C GLN A 99 -9.26 -36.11 24.44
N SER A 100 -10.18 -36.09 23.46
CA SER A 100 -11.19 -37.15 23.24
C SER A 100 -11.96 -36.94 21.95
N SER A 101 -12.07 -38.02 21.19
CA SER A 101 -12.80 -38.18 19.94
C SER A 101 -14.30 -37.95 20.09
N ALA A 102 -14.91 -37.18 19.18
CA ALA A 102 -16.31 -37.36 18.80
C ALA A 102 -16.49 -36.95 17.33
N LYS A 103 -16.86 -37.95 16.54
CA LYS A 103 -17.07 -37.91 15.11
C LYS A 103 -18.49 -37.38 14.87
N THR A 104 -18.63 -36.16 14.35
CA THR A 104 -19.94 -35.68 13.87
C THR A 104 -19.78 -35.08 12.48
N LYS A 105 -20.29 -35.80 11.48
CA LYS A 105 -20.47 -35.30 10.12
C LYS A 105 -21.54 -34.23 10.16
N MET A 106 -21.25 -33.04 9.64
CA MET A 106 -22.27 -32.04 9.31
C MET A 106 -21.98 -31.47 7.93
N VAL A 107 -23.07 -31.30 7.21
CA VAL A 107 -23.21 -31.18 5.76
C VAL A 107 -22.96 -29.75 5.27
N SER A 108 -22.32 -29.68 4.11
CA SER A 108 -22.43 -28.73 2.98
C SER A 108 -22.73 -27.24 3.17
N ALA A 109 -21.94 -26.48 2.38
CA ALA A 109 -22.34 -25.34 1.52
C ALA A 109 -22.42 -23.93 2.13
N ALA A 110 -21.41 -23.11 1.81
CA ALA A 110 -21.62 -21.91 0.99
C ALA A 110 -20.25 -21.38 0.52
N ALA A 111 -20.04 -21.46 -0.79
CA ALA A 111 -18.86 -20.97 -1.50
C ALA A 111 -18.73 -19.45 -1.30
N ARG A 112 -17.56 -18.99 -0.83
CA ARG A 112 -17.17 -17.58 -0.91
C ARG A 112 -16.77 -17.28 -2.35
N GLN A 113 -17.74 -16.91 -3.17
CA GLN A 113 -17.52 -16.57 -4.57
C GLN A 113 -16.81 -15.21 -4.66
N ASN A 114 -15.62 -15.20 -5.26
CA ASN A 114 -14.86 -14.00 -5.59
C ASN A 114 -15.37 -13.41 -6.91
N THR A 115 -16.53 -12.75 -6.88
CA THR A 115 -17.31 -12.31 -8.06
C THR A 115 -16.74 -11.07 -8.76
N ARG A 116 -15.63 -10.51 -8.27
CA ARG A 116 -15.12 -9.21 -8.73
C ARG A 116 -14.42 -9.29 -10.09
N GLY A 117 -13.78 -10.42 -10.39
CA GLY A 117 -13.16 -10.67 -11.70
C GLY A 117 -14.20 -10.98 -12.78
N GLU A 118 -15.25 -11.73 -12.43
CA GLU A 118 -16.34 -12.11 -13.34
C GLU A 118 -17.19 -10.91 -13.76
N GLN A 119 -17.48 -9.98 -12.82
CA GLN A 119 -18.22 -8.75 -13.14
C GLN A 119 -17.48 -7.84 -14.13
N ALA A 120 -16.16 -7.73 -14.05
CA ALA A 120 -15.37 -6.93 -15.00
C ALA A 120 -15.42 -7.50 -16.42
N ALA A 121 -15.35 -8.83 -16.56
CA ALA A 121 -15.44 -9.50 -17.87
C ALA A 121 -16.83 -9.38 -18.50
N GLN A 122 -17.89 -9.33 -17.69
CA GLN A 122 -19.27 -9.16 -18.17
C GLN A 122 -19.50 -7.78 -18.80
N LEU A 123 -18.94 -6.71 -18.20
CA LEU A 123 -19.08 -5.34 -18.68
C LEU A 123 -18.34 -5.07 -19.99
N ASP A 124 -17.19 -5.71 -20.22
CA ASP A 124 -16.45 -5.60 -21.50
C ASP A 124 -17.24 -6.21 -22.67
N LYS A 125 -17.89 -7.37 -22.43
CA LYS A 125 -18.76 -8.01 -23.41
C LYS A 125 -19.96 -7.15 -23.77
N ASP A 126 -20.65 -6.59 -22.77
CA ASP A 126 -21.82 -5.70 -23.01
C ASP A 126 -21.43 -4.45 -23.82
N ARG A 127 -20.27 -3.86 -23.52
CA ARG A 127 -19.74 -2.73 -24.30
C ARG A 127 -19.48 -3.12 -25.76
N ARG A 128 -18.93 -4.31 -25.99
CA ARG A 128 -18.62 -4.85 -27.33
C ARG A 128 -19.90 -5.15 -28.11
N ASP A 129 -20.89 -5.77 -27.47
CA ASP A 129 -22.18 -6.09 -28.09
C ASP A 129 -22.96 -4.83 -28.45
N ARG A 130 -22.91 -3.79 -27.60
CA ARG A 130 -23.51 -2.48 -27.89
C ARG A 130 -22.83 -1.80 -29.08
N ALA A 131 -21.50 -1.85 -29.15
CA ALA A 131 -20.75 -1.31 -30.29
C ALA A 131 -21.09 -2.06 -31.58
N TYR A 132 -21.21 -3.39 -31.54
CA TYR A 132 -21.59 -4.18 -32.71
C TYR A 132 -23.01 -3.86 -33.20
N ARG A 133 -23.98 -3.75 -32.29
CA ARG A 133 -25.36 -3.35 -32.66
C ARG A 133 -25.45 -1.94 -33.25
N ALA A 134 -24.61 -1.02 -32.78
CA ALA A 134 -24.55 0.33 -33.34
C ALA A 134 -23.99 0.39 -34.77
N THR A 135 -23.29 -0.65 -35.23
CA THR A 135 -22.73 -0.74 -36.60
C THR A 135 -23.64 -1.42 -37.61
N GLN A 136 -24.80 -1.95 -37.19
CA GLN A 136 -25.77 -2.64 -38.05
C GLN A 136 -27.01 -1.80 -38.41
N VAL A 137 -27.00 -0.49 -38.12
CA VAL A 137 -28.01 0.50 -38.54
C VAL A 137 -27.35 1.50 -39.47
#